data_AF-C2EWC2-F1
#
_entry.id   AF-C2EWC2-F1
#
_cell.length_a   1.000
_cell.length_b   1.000
_cell.length_c   1.000
_cell.angle_alpha   90.00
_cell.angle_beta   90.00
_cell.angle_gamma   90.00
#
_symmetry.space_group_name_H-M   'P 1'
#
loop_
_entity.id
_entity.type
_entity.pdbx_description
1 polymer ?
#
loop_
_entity_poly.entity_id
_entity_poly.type
_entity_poly.pdbx_seq_one_letter_code
_entity_poly.pdbx_strand_id
1 'polypeptide(L)'
;MGVKNKIYLASIVVSFISVFVSYLLGQLAANKKFKRDQRYLRYNSLYIPLMEMLYKQRIGKYDFYNLLVFDKFQPFEKLLINNVQFMGKKSAKKLYFIVHQGKSAVIKQNSHNLELLSKGQTLEPLSPEAQDAINEYNALIEQLLLEAEKLAKQLKLDPISEPLRLALQKDQNCQSK
;
A
#
# COMPACT_ATOMS: atom_id res chain seq x y z
N MET A 1 62.91 -1.55 -26.02
CA MET A 1 61.43 -1.38 -26.13
C MET A 1 61.10 0.10 -25.91
N GLY A 2 60.82 0.83 -26.99
CA GLY A 2 60.70 2.30 -26.97
C GLY A 2 59.40 2.82 -26.35
N VAL A 3 59.44 4.07 -25.89
CA VAL A 3 58.34 4.84 -25.26
C VAL A 3 57.01 4.72 -26.03
N LYS A 4 57.05 4.64 -27.36
CA LYS A 4 55.89 4.45 -28.23
C LYS A 4 55.08 3.17 -27.94
N ASN A 5 55.74 2.04 -27.65
CA ASN A 5 55.04 0.79 -27.30
C ASN A 5 54.34 0.88 -25.94
N LYS A 6 54.90 1.62 -24.98
CA LYS A 6 54.27 1.83 -23.67
C LYS A 6 53.03 2.71 -23.77
N ILE A 7 53.08 3.75 -24.62
CA ILE A 7 51.93 4.63 -24.89
C ILE A 7 50.81 3.85 -25.60
N TYR A 8 51.15 3.01 -26.57
CA TYR A 8 50.17 2.18 -27.28
C TYR A 8 49.53 1.13 -26.37
N LEU A 9 50.30 0.53 -25.46
CA LEU A 9 49.76 -0.39 -24.46
C LEU A 9 48.81 0.33 -23.49
N ALA A 10 49.18 1.55 -23.07
CA ALA A 10 48.36 2.36 -22.17
C ALA A 10 47.03 2.79 -22.83
N SER A 11 47.02 3.16 -24.11
CA SER A 11 45.78 3.54 -24.81
C SER A 11 44.81 2.37 -24.96
N ILE A 12 45.32 1.16 -25.20
CA ILE A 12 44.52 -0.07 -25.23
C ILE A 12 43.88 -0.31 -23.85
N VAL A 13 44.68 -0.24 -22.77
CA VAL A 13 44.19 -0.43 -21.40
C VAL A 13 43.14 0.60 -21.01
N VAL A 14 43.36 1.89 -21.33
CA VAL A 14 42.38 2.96 -21.07
C VAL A 14 41.07 2.70 -21.83
N SER A 15 41.14 2.21 -23.07
CA SER A 15 39.95 1.87 -23.85
C SER A 15 39.17 0.71 -23.23
N PHE A 16 39.87 -0.35 -22.80
CA PHE A 16 39.24 -1.47 -22.07
C PHE A 16 38.57 -1.02 -20.77
N ILE A 17 39.26 -0.19 -19.98
CA ILE A 17 38.72 0.36 -18.73
C ILE A 17 37.48 1.22 -19.02
N SER A 18 37.53 2.06 -20.07
CA SER A 18 36.41 2.92 -20.46
C SER A 18 35.17 2.12 -20.85
N VAL A 19 35.34 1.05 -21.64
CA VAL A 19 34.25 0.14 -22.02
C VAL A 19 33.67 -0.55 -20.78
N PHE A 20 34.53 -1.02 -19.88
CA PHE A 20 34.11 -1.70 -18.65
C PHE A 20 33.34 -0.77 -17.70
N VAL A 21 33.85 0.44 -17.47
CA VAL A 21 33.17 1.45 -16.62
C VAL A 21 31.84 1.86 -17.24
N SER A 22 31.78 2.07 -18.55
CA SER A 22 30.54 2.41 -19.26
C SER A 22 29.49 1.31 -19.15
N TYR A 23 29.90 0.04 -19.27
CA TYR A 23 29.02 -1.11 -19.07
C TYR A 23 28.48 -1.17 -17.64
N LEU A 24 29.33 -1.02 -16.63
CA LEU A 24 28.92 -1.02 -15.21
C LEU A 24 27.95 0.13 -14.89
N LEU A 25 28.25 1.35 -15.36
CA LEU A 25 27.37 2.50 -15.17
C LEU A 25 26.02 2.30 -15.90
N GLY A 26 26.04 1.73 -17.10
CA GLY A 26 24.84 1.37 -17.85
C GLY A 26 23.98 0.36 -17.09
N GLN A 27 24.58 -0.68 -16.54
CA GLN A 27 23.87 -1.69 -15.74
C GLN A 27 23.28 -1.09 -14.45
N LEU A 28 24.03 -0.22 -13.76
CA LEU A 28 23.54 0.49 -12.58
C LEU A 28 22.36 1.41 -12.92
N ALA A 29 22.44 2.13 -14.04
CA ALA A 29 21.36 3.00 -14.51
C ALA A 29 20.10 2.19 -14.88
N ALA A 30 20.27 1.08 -15.60
CA ALA A 30 19.18 0.17 -15.95
C ALA A 30 18.49 -0.40 -14.71
N ASN A 31 19.28 -0.88 -13.74
CA ASN A 31 18.77 -1.38 -12.46
C ASN A 31 18.03 -0.30 -11.67
N LYS A 32 18.54 0.94 -11.67
CA LYS A 32 17.89 2.08 -11.01
C LYS A 32 16.56 2.43 -11.68
N LYS A 33 16.50 2.41 -13.02
CA LYS A 33 15.28 2.62 -13.80
C LYS A 33 14.25 1.53 -13.49
N PHE A 34 14.65 0.26 -13.59
CA PHE A 34 13.79 -0.88 -13.25
C PHE A 34 13.19 -0.79 -11.84
N LYS A 35 14.03 -0.50 -10.82
CA LYS A 35 13.56 -0.30 -9.44
C LYS A 35 12.62 0.90 -9.29
N ARG A 36 12.78 1.95 -10.09
CA ARG A 36 11.89 3.10 -10.10
C ARG A 36 10.55 2.73 -10.73
N ASP A 37 10.57 2.03 -11.86
CA ASP A 37 9.38 1.60 -12.60
C ASP A 37 8.53 0.63 -11.76
N GLN A 38 9.17 -0.33 -11.07
CA GLN A 38 8.46 -1.21 -10.13
C GLN A 38 7.79 -0.47 -8.98
N ARG A 39 8.44 0.59 -8.46
CA ARG A 39 7.87 1.41 -7.39
C ARG A 39 6.69 2.24 -7.89
N TYR A 40 6.75 2.80 -9.08
CA TYR A 40 5.59 3.45 -9.70
C TYR A 40 4.45 2.47 -9.93
N LEU A 41 4.73 1.27 -10.45
CA LEU A 41 3.72 0.25 -10.67
C LEU A 41 3.00 -0.12 -9.37
N ARG A 42 3.77 -0.35 -8.29
CA ARG A 42 3.23 -0.59 -6.95
C ARG A 42 2.34 0.57 -6.48
N TYR A 43 2.81 1.80 -6.66
CA TYR A 43 2.07 3.00 -6.24
C TYR A 43 0.74 3.14 -6.99
N ASN A 44 0.76 2.98 -8.31
CA ASN A 44 -0.39 3.16 -9.17
C ASN A 44 -1.38 1.99 -9.10
N SER A 45 -0.93 0.76 -8.84
CA SER A 45 -1.81 -0.43 -8.85
C SER A 45 -2.51 -0.67 -7.52
N LEU A 46 -1.85 -0.34 -6.40
CA LEU A 46 -2.37 -0.58 -5.06
C LEU A 46 -2.77 0.70 -4.33
N TYR A 47 -1.85 1.65 -4.21
CA TYR A 47 -2.04 2.78 -3.30
C TYR A 47 -2.97 3.85 -3.84
N ILE A 48 -2.85 4.22 -5.13
CA ILE A 48 -3.78 5.19 -5.72
C ILE A 48 -5.23 4.71 -5.62
N PRO A 49 -5.60 3.50 -6.10
CA PRO A 49 -6.98 3.02 -6.00
C PRO A 49 -7.47 2.92 -4.55
N LEU A 50 -6.59 2.53 -3.62
CA LEU A 50 -6.92 2.49 -2.20
C LEU A 50 -7.24 3.90 -1.68
N MET A 51 -6.42 4.90 -2.01
CA MET A 51 -6.67 6.28 -1.59
C MET A 51 -7.97 6.81 -2.19
N GLU A 52 -8.24 6.54 -3.47
CA GLU A 52 -9.49 6.92 -4.10
C GLU A 52 -10.71 6.32 -3.39
N MET A 53 -10.62 5.05 -2.97
CA MET A 53 -11.68 4.40 -2.20
C MET A 53 -11.88 5.09 -0.84
N LEU A 54 -10.79 5.38 -0.13
CA LEU A 54 -10.84 6.00 1.21
C LEU A 54 -11.31 7.46 1.15
N TYR A 55 -10.86 8.27 0.18
CA TYR A 55 -11.28 9.66 0.02
C TYR A 55 -12.75 9.81 -0.42
N LYS A 56 -13.28 8.83 -1.16
CA LYS A 56 -14.71 8.82 -1.54
C LYS A 56 -15.61 8.53 -0.33
N GLN A 57 -15.08 8.01 0.76
CA GLN A 57 -15.81 7.96 2.02
C GLN A 57 -15.78 9.34 2.66
N ARG A 58 -16.95 9.89 3.04
CA ARG A 58 -17.00 11.22 3.66
C ARG A 58 -16.14 11.24 4.92
N ILE A 59 -15.10 12.05 4.85
CA ILE A 59 -14.15 12.37 5.92
C ILE A 59 -14.92 12.77 7.18
N GLY A 60 -14.78 11.98 8.26
CA GLY A 60 -15.46 12.22 9.54
C GLY A 60 -15.89 10.96 10.31
N LYS A 61 -15.78 9.78 9.68
CA LYS A 61 -15.92 8.47 10.33
C LYS A 61 -14.99 7.48 9.61
N TYR A 62 -13.69 7.49 9.91
CA TYR A 62 -12.72 6.62 9.22
C TYR A 62 -12.67 5.18 9.74
N ASP A 63 -13.80 4.69 10.24
CA ASP A 63 -13.90 3.30 10.62
C ASP A 63 -14.09 2.47 9.36
N PHE A 64 -13.29 1.42 9.21
CA PHE A 64 -13.55 0.34 8.27
C PHE A 64 -15.01 -0.15 8.35
N TYR A 65 -15.68 0.04 9.49
CA TYR A 65 -17.12 -0.10 9.64
C TYR A 65 -17.94 0.57 8.52
N ASN A 66 -17.56 1.75 8.04
CA ASN A 66 -18.26 2.40 6.94
C ASN A 66 -18.02 1.69 5.59
N LEU A 67 -16.84 1.11 5.36
CA LEU A 67 -16.63 0.24 4.19
C LEU A 67 -17.57 -0.97 4.23
N LEU A 68 -17.85 -1.50 5.42
CA LEU A 68 -18.86 -2.54 5.63
C LEU A 68 -20.24 -2.00 5.27
N VAL A 69 -20.72 -1.02 6.03
CA VAL A 69 -22.10 -0.49 5.95
C VAL A 69 -22.49 -0.01 4.55
N PHE A 70 -21.56 0.54 3.75
CA PHE A 70 -21.86 1.11 2.43
C PHE A 70 -21.62 0.16 1.24
N ASP A 71 -21.58 -1.17 1.47
CA ASP A 71 -21.37 -2.18 0.43
C ASP A 71 -20.10 -1.94 -0.40
N LYS A 72 -19.06 -1.39 0.24
CA LYS A 72 -17.73 -1.17 -0.37
C LYS A 72 -16.71 -2.20 0.08
N PHE A 73 -17.11 -3.11 0.97
CA PHE A 73 -16.25 -4.15 1.52
C PHE A 73 -15.72 -5.11 0.45
N GLN A 74 -16.58 -5.66 -0.41
CA GLN A 74 -16.13 -6.57 -1.47
C GLN A 74 -15.16 -5.92 -2.47
N PRO A 75 -15.44 -4.71 -3.02
CA PRO A 75 -14.47 -3.99 -3.84
C PRO A 75 -13.14 -3.73 -3.13
N PHE A 76 -13.19 -3.37 -1.85
CA PHE A 76 -12.00 -3.09 -1.03
C PHE A 76 -11.16 -4.35 -0.88
N GLU A 77 -11.77 -5.46 -0.48
CA GLU A 77 -11.08 -6.72 -0.30
C GLU A 77 -10.48 -7.22 -1.63
N LYS A 78 -11.23 -7.10 -2.72
CA LYS A 78 -10.75 -7.49 -4.06
C LYS A 78 -9.54 -6.66 -4.48
N LEU A 79 -9.53 -5.35 -4.21
CA LEU A 79 -8.37 -4.51 -4.46
C LEU A 79 -7.14 -5.03 -3.72
N LEU A 80 -7.28 -5.36 -2.43
CA LEU A 80 -6.19 -5.83 -1.59
C LEU A 80 -5.66 -7.20 -2.04
N ILE A 81 -6.54 -8.17 -2.25
CA ILE A 81 -6.15 -9.53 -2.66
C ILE A 81 -5.46 -9.52 -4.02
N ASN A 82 -6.03 -8.84 -5.01
CA ASN A 82 -5.47 -8.80 -6.37
C ASN A 82 -4.12 -8.07 -6.44
N ASN A 83 -3.79 -7.27 -5.44
CA ASN A 83 -2.58 -6.47 -5.38
C ASN A 83 -1.67 -6.86 -4.20
N VAL A 84 -1.83 -8.05 -3.62
CA VAL A 84 -1.03 -8.50 -2.47
C VAL A 84 0.48 -8.51 -2.78
N GLN A 85 0.84 -8.79 -4.03
CA GLN A 85 2.23 -8.75 -4.53
C GLN A 85 2.88 -7.36 -4.42
N PHE A 86 2.08 -6.31 -4.34
CA PHE A 86 2.52 -4.92 -4.20
C PHE A 86 2.53 -4.46 -2.74
N MET A 87 2.17 -5.30 -1.78
CA MET A 87 2.19 -4.96 -0.36
C MET A 87 3.57 -5.17 0.26
N GLY A 88 3.85 -4.43 1.34
CA GLY A 88 4.97 -4.74 2.22
C GLY A 88 4.71 -6.05 2.97
N LYS A 89 5.80 -6.72 3.39
CA LYS A 89 5.73 -8.01 4.08
C LYS A 89 4.80 -8.00 5.30
N LYS A 90 4.78 -6.89 6.07
CA LYS A 90 3.90 -6.72 7.23
C LYS A 90 2.43 -6.65 6.82
N SER A 91 2.09 -5.80 5.84
CA SER A 91 0.74 -5.65 5.29
C SER A 91 0.22 -6.96 4.69
N ALA A 92 1.04 -7.65 3.88
CA ALA A 92 0.68 -8.93 3.30
C ALA A 92 0.37 -10.00 4.37
N LYS A 93 1.18 -10.05 5.45
CA LYS A 93 0.95 -10.97 6.57
C LYS A 93 -0.35 -10.66 7.30
N LYS A 94 -0.67 -9.38 7.52
CA LYS A 94 -1.93 -8.94 8.13
C LYS A 94 -3.13 -9.31 7.25
N LEU A 95 -3.06 -9.03 5.95
CA LEU A 95 -4.11 -9.40 5.00
C LEU A 95 -4.37 -10.92 5.01
N TYR A 96 -3.31 -11.72 5.02
CA TYR A 96 -3.43 -13.17 5.12
C TYR A 96 -4.21 -13.60 6.36
N PHE A 97 -3.85 -13.07 7.54
CA PHE A 97 -4.54 -13.36 8.80
C PHE A 97 -6.02 -12.98 8.72
N ILE A 98 -6.30 -11.77 8.24
CA ILE A 98 -7.65 -11.22 8.11
C ILE A 98 -8.52 -12.09 7.21
N VAL A 99 -8.02 -12.48 6.03
CA VAL A 99 -8.78 -13.29 5.06
C VAL A 99 -9.11 -14.68 5.61
N HIS A 100 -8.23 -15.27 6.42
CA HIS A 100 -8.41 -16.63 6.94
C HIS A 100 -9.12 -16.69 8.29
N GLN A 101 -9.05 -15.65 9.11
CA GLN A 101 -9.57 -15.68 10.49
C GLN A 101 -10.66 -14.63 10.76
N GLY A 102 -10.55 -13.43 10.20
CA GLY A 102 -11.48 -12.32 10.50
C GLY A 102 -12.61 -12.11 9.48
N LYS A 103 -12.47 -12.65 8.27
CA LYS A 103 -13.39 -12.38 7.15
C LYS A 103 -14.84 -12.80 7.42
N SER A 104 -15.04 -13.95 8.06
CA SER A 104 -16.37 -14.52 8.26
C SER A 104 -17.23 -13.67 9.21
N ALA A 105 -16.65 -13.17 10.30
CA ALA A 105 -17.35 -12.30 11.26
C ALA A 105 -17.78 -10.98 10.60
N VAL A 106 -16.89 -10.40 9.79
CA VAL A 106 -17.14 -9.16 9.06
C VAL A 106 -18.24 -9.32 8.01
N ILE A 107 -18.23 -10.42 7.24
CA ILE A 107 -19.28 -10.69 6.26
C ILE A 107 -20.63 -10.87 6.95
N LYS A 108 -20.69 -11.64 8.04
CA LYS A 108 -21.94 -11.86 8.80
C LYS A 108 -22.51 -10.55 9.31
N GLN A 109 -21.68 -9.72 9.95
CA GLN A 109 -22.10 -8.41 10.44
C GLN A 109 -22.57 -7.51 9.29
N ASN A 110 -21.85 -7.50 8.16
CA ASN A 110 -22.21 -6.67 7.02
C ASN A 110 -23.56 -7.07 6.43
N SER A 111 -23.76 -8.37 6.16
CA SER A 111 -25.04 -8.87 5.64
C SER A 111 -26.21 -8.54 6.56
N HIS A 112 -26.03 -8.70 7.87
CA HIS A 112 -27.04 -8.36 8.87
C HIS A 112 -27.36 -6.86 8.88
N ASN A 113 -26.35 -6.00 8.90
CA ASN A 113 -26.53 -4.55 8.88
C ASN A 113 -27.21 -4.06 7.59
N LEU A 114 -26.86 -4.64 6.44
CA LEU A 114 -27.53 -4.34 5.16
C LEU A 114 -28.99 -4.76 5.17
N GLU A 115 -29.32 -5.91 5.77
CA GLU A 115 -30.70 -6.36 5.93
C GLU A 115 -31.51 -5.40 6.80
N LEU A 116 -30.97 -4.99 7.96
CA LEU A 116 -31.60 -4.01 8.85
C LEU A 116 -31.86 -2.67 8.12
N LEU A 117 -30.87 -2.17 7.38
CA LEU A 117 -31.01 -0.95 6.59
C LEU A 117 -32.07 -1.07 5.51
N SER A 118 -32.14 -2.22 4.82
CA SER A 118 -33.16 -2.48 3.80
C SER A 118 -34.59 -2.46 4.37
N LYS A 119 -34.74 -2.75 5.67
CA LYS A 119 -35.99 -2.72 6.42
C LYS A 119 -36.26 -1.37 7.10
N GLY A 120 -35.39 -0.37 6.92
CA GLY A 120 -35.49 0.93 7.59
C GLY A 120 -35.21 0.90 9.09
N GLN A 121 -34.55 -0.15 9.58
CA GLN A 121 -34.22 -0.35 10.99
C GLN A 121 -32.86 0.27 11.33
N THR A 122 -32.65 0.53 12.62
CA THR A 122 -31.37 1.01 13.14
C THR A 122 -30.33 -0.10 13.14
N LEU A 123 -29.07 0.26 12.92
CA LEU A 123 -27.94 -0.67 12.96
C LEU A 123 -27.76 -1.26 14.37
N GLU A 124 -27.43 -2.55 14.43
CA GLU A 124 -27.05 -3.20 15.68
C GLU A 124 -25.60 -2.90 16.05
N PRO A 125 -25.27 -2.94 17.35
CA PRO A 125 -23.89 -2.85 17.81
C PRO A 125 -23.05 -4.01 17.27
N LEU A 126 -21.74 -3.77 17.09
CA LEU A 126 -20.79 -4.76 16.60
C LEU A 126 -20.65 -5.92 17.58
N SER A 127 -20.69 -7.16 17.08
CA SER A 127 -20.28 -8.31 17.89
C SER A 127 -18.80 -8.19 18.29
N PRO A 128 -18.36 -8.79 19.41
CA PRO A 128 -16.95 -8.78 19.80
C PRO A 128 -16.03 -9.29 18.68
N GLU A 129 -16.42 -10.36 17.99
CA GLU A 129 -15.64 -10.93 16.89
C GLU A 129 -15.59 -10.01 15.67
N ALA A 130 -16.69 -9.32 15.38
CA ALA A 130 -16.73 -8.32 14.32
C ALA A 130 -15.86 -7.11 14.67
N GLN A 131 -15.89 -6.66 15.93
CA GLN A 131 -15.06 -5.58 16.43
C GLN A 131 -13.56 -5.92 16.31
N ASP A 132 -13.15 -7.11 16.74
CA ASP A 132 -11.76 -7.57 16.64
C ASP A 132 -11.30 -7.64 15.18
N ALA A 133 -12.15 -8.18 14.30
CA ALA A 133 -11.83 -8.23 12.87
C ALA A 133 -11.73 -6.83 12.25
N ILE A 134 -12.65 -5.91 12.61
CA ILE A 134 -12.61 -4.50 12.18
C ILE A 134 -11.32 -3.82 12.65
N ASN A 135 -10.88 -4.09 13.88
CA ASN A 135 -9.63 -3.55 14.43
C ASN A 135 -8.42 -4.02 13.60
N GLU A 136 -8.39 -5.29 13.18
CA GLU A 136 -7.32 -5.79 12.30
C GLU A 136 -7.35 -5.15 10.91
N TYR A 137 -8.53 -4.93 10.33
CA TYR A 137 -8.67 -4.20 9.08
C TYR A 137 -8.22 -2.73 9.20
N ASN A 138 -8.58 -2.04 10.28
CA ASN A 138 -8.10 -0.69 10.56
C ASN A 138 -6.57 -0.64 10.67
N ALA A 139 -5.98 -1.59 11.40
CA ALA A 139 -4.53 -1.71 11.51
C ALA A 139 -3.85 -2.00 10.16
N LEU A 140 -4.50 -2.77 9.28
CA LEU A 140 -4.03 -2.98 7.91
C LEU A 140 -4.09 -1.69 7.09
N ILE A 141 -5.19 -0.93 7.15
CA ILE A 141 -5.34 0.34 6.44
C ILE A 141 -4.26 1.33 6.89
N GLU A 142 -4.03 1.47 8.21
CA GLU A 142 -2.98 2.34 8.73
C GLU A 142 -1.59 1.95 8.21
N GLN A 143 -1.28 0.66 8.24
CA GLN A 143 -0.01 0.14 7.71
C GLN A 143 0.13 0.43 6.20
N LEU A 144 -0.94 0.30 5.42
CA LEU A 144 -0.93 0.61 3.99
C LEU A 144 -0.77 2.12 3.73
N LEU A 145 -1.40 2.98 4.53
CA LEU A 145 -1.23 4.44 4.45
C LEU A 145 0.22 4.86 4.72
N LEU A 146 0.86 4.27 5.73
CA LEU A 146 2.27 4.46 6.05
C LEU A 146 3.19 3.99 4.91
N GLU A 147 2.91 2.82 4.34
CA GLU A 147 3.69 2.31 3.21
C GLU A 147 3.53 3.19 1.96
N ALA A 148 2.34 3.68 1.69
CA ALA A 148 2.06 4.62 0.60
C ALA A 148 2.81 5.93 0.78
N GLU A 149 2.80 6.50 1.98
CA GLU A 149 3.50 7.75 2.31
C GLU A 149 5.01 7.62 2.09
N LYS A 150 5.59 6.52 2.61
CA LYS A 150 7.00 6.21 2.43
C LYS A 150 7.35 6.04 0.95
N LEU A 151 6.48 5.38 0.18
CA LEU A 151 6.72 5.17 -1.24
C LEU A 151 6.62 6.47 -2.05
N ALA A 152 5.64 7.33 -1.75
CA ALA A 152 5.49 8.66 -2.37
C ALA A 152 6.77 9.49 -2.17
N LYS A 153 7.28 9.56 -0.93
CA LYS A 153 8.53 10.25 -0.59
C LYS A 153 9.72 9.71 -1.39
N GLN A 154 9.83 8.38 -1.55
CA GLN A 154 10.89 7.76 -2.36
C GLN A 154 10.79 8.07 -3.86
N LEU A 155 9.57 8.27 -4.36
CA LEU A 155 9.29 8.59 -5.77
C LEU A 155 9.28 10.09 -6.05
N LYS A 156 9.38 10.94 -5.02
CA LYS A 156 9.18 12.40 -5.09
C LYS A 156 7.80 12.76 -5.64
N LEU A 157 6.78 12.06 -5.15
CA LEU A 157 5.36 12.33 -5.42
C LEU A 157 4.71 12.94 -4.18
N ASP A 158 3.55 13.56 -4.38
CA ASP A 158 2.75 14.10 -3.29
C ASP A 158 2.28 12.97 -2.35
N PRO A 159 2.39 13.14 -1.02
CA PRO A 159 2.02 12.13 -0.05
C PRO A 159 0.49 12.12 0.18
N ILE A 160 -0.28 11.73 -0.83
CA ILE A 160 -1.76 11.74 -0.78
C ILE A 160 -2.36 10.90 0.34
N SER A 161 -1.61 9.98 0.96
CA SER A 161 -2.05 9.18 2.11
C SER A 161 -1.86 9.87 3.46
N GLU A 162 -1.03 10.92 3.55
CA GLU A 162 -0.71 11.59 4.81
C GLU A 162 -1.93 12.27 5.45
N PRO A 163 -2.78 13.02 4.73
CA PRO A 163 -3.98 13.62 5.32
C PRO A 163 -4.93 12.56 5.91
N LEU A 164 -5.11 11.43 5.22
CA LEU A 164 -5.94 10.32 5.70
C LEU A 164 -5.36 9.68 6.95
N ARG A 165 -4.03 9.47 6.99
CA ARG A 165 -3.36 8.89 8.16
C ARG A 165 -3.51 9.79 9.39
N LEU A 166 -3.31 11.10 9.23
CA LEU A 166 -3.47 12.06 10.33
C LEU A 166 -4.91 12.10 10.85
N ALA A 167 -5.89 12.01 9.95
CA ALA A 167 -7.29 11.96 10.34
C ALA A 167 -7.62 10.68 11.14
N LEU A 168 -7.13 9.51 10.70
CA LEU A 168 -7.31 8.24 11.40
C LEU A 168 -6.72 8.26 12.82
N GLN A 169 -5.52 8.81 12.99
CA GLN A 169 -4.87 8.95 14.31
C GLN A 169 -5.62 9.90 15.24
N LYS A 170 -6.19 10.98 14.69
CA LYS A 170 -6.99 11.93 15.47
C LYS A 170 -8.27 11.29 16.00
N ASP A 171 -8.97 10.51 15.18
CA ASP A 171 -10.20 9.82 15.57
C ASP A 171 -9.94 8.79 16.68
N GLN A 172 -8.86 8.01 16.58
CA GLN A 172 -8.46 7.04 17.61
C GLN A 172 -8.17 7.71 18.97
N ASN A 173 -7.48 8.86 18.97
CA ASN A 173 -7.16 9.60 20.19
C ASN A 173 -8.38 10.29 20.83
N CYS A 174 -9.44 10.53 20.06
CA CYS A 174 -10.71 11.07 20.58
C CYS A 174 -11.59 9.99 21.21
N GLN A 175 -11.46 8.72 20.81
CA GLN A 175 -12.20 7.60 21.40
C GLN A 175 -11.56 7.04 22.68
N SER A 176 -10.30 7.40 22.98
CA SER A 176 -9.57 6.97 24.17
C SER A 176 -9.65 7.94 25.36
N LYS A 177 -10.54 8.93 25.32
CA LYS A 177 -10.81 9.90 26.39
C LYS A 177 -12.27 9.80 26.83
#